data_AF-A0A9D9NQW1-F1
#
_entry.id   AF-A0A9D9NQW1-F1
#
_cell.length_a   1.000
_cell.length_b   1.000
_cell.length_c   1.000
_cell.angle_alpha   90.00
_cell.angle_beta   90.00
_cell.angle_gamma   90.00
#
_symmetry.space_group_name_H-M   'P 1'
#
loop_
_entity.id
_entity.type
_entity.pdbx_description
1 polymer ?
#
loop_
_entity_poly.entity_id
_entity_poly.type
_entity_poly.pdbx_seq_one_letter_code
_entity_poly.pdbx_strand_id
1 'polypeptide(L)'
;MKAAGCLATVAGILFSGKEALAQDSAAFGKIDSTLNLYLAALDGEPPEIQKENIDFIIDECEGDTATARHVALKIYDHFKSSPVMGAEAMAIYLTDTRFSTGEIKMRSDTELAGAELFAAFNRNSLIGMKAPQAAFTTAGNGTVLIPEDCKGTLSILYFYDTGCPVCLMESFRLKSEAENGMLGGVRARLIAVYTGQDELAWESYISEYLPESTDSLEVTNVWDPGYSSDFPRLYGVLSTPKMFLIGKDGTILGRNLDTEALKTLISRITSPPQITPGEMRLLVDVALGTYGKKDCKNVMALVDTFREQLGDASGMERAAFLEALYYDLRYRDTYPYKCGAAYLAKEEILSGTGQWNSSTINDAKVFTRLYDMTPLGEIVPDIPLPDMKGTLYSIDSPLTVIYAYSESCRRCEEEMPVARRLEKKYGDRVRFVYIDCDKYDVERFMLEYYDLSLLPAIYLLGEDKTLYAKYLDTEDLENLLGQILREPSL
;
A
#
# COMPACT_ATOMS: atom_id res chain seq x y z
N MET A 1 1.31 8.31 20.35
CA MET A 1 1.32 9.56 21.16
C MET A 1 -0.08 10.20 21.32
N LYS A 2 -0.96 10.25 20.31
CA LYS A 2 -2.31 10.83 20.46
C LYS A 2 -3.24 10.03 21.39
N ALA A 3 -3.22 8.70 21.34
CA ALA A 3 -4.03 7.84 22.22
C ALA A 3 -3.69 8.03 23.71
N ALA A 4 -2.39 8.05 24.06
CA ALA A 4 -1.92 8.25 25.44
C ALA A 4 -2.38 9.59 26.07
N GLY A 5 -2.44 10.67 25.28
CA GLY A 5 -2.99 11.96 25.74
C GLY A 5 -4.50 11.96 25.94
N CYS A 6 -5.23 11.17 25.14
CA CYS A 6 -6.67 10.98 25.29
C CYS A 6 -7.01 10.13 26.53
N LEU A 7 -6.26 9.04 26.76
CA LEU A 7 -6.35 8.21 27.98
C LEU A 7 -6.19 9.05 29.25
N ALA A 8 -5.15 9.89 29.32
CA ALA A 8 -4.90 10.73 30.49
C ALA A 8 -6.04 11.74 30.74
N THR A 9 -6.72 12.17 29.68
CA THR A 9 -7.88 13.08 29.76
C THR A 9 -9.13 12.34 30.24
N VAL A 10 -9.40 11.14 29.73
CA VAL A 10 -10.53 10.28 30.16
C VAL A 10 -10.35 9.88 31.62
N ALA A 11 -9.16 9.37 31.96
CA ALA A 11 -8.79 9.01 33.31
C ALA A 11 -8.88 10.24 34.24
N GLY A 12 -8.35 11.40 33.83
CA GLY A 12 -8.42 12.64 34.62
C GLY A 12 -9.85 13.11 34.92
N ILE A 13 -10.79 12.95 33.99
CA ILE A 13 -12.21 13.28 34.21
C ILE A 13 -12.86 12.25 35.14
N LEU A 14 -12.58 10.95 34.96
CA LEU A 14 -13.02 9.89 35.87
C LEU A 14 -12.49 10.10 37.30
N PHE A 15 -11.23 10.53 37.44
CA PHE A 15 -10.61 10.87 38.73
C PHE A 15 -11.24 12.11 39.39
N SER A 16 -11.66 13.11 38.61
CA SER A 16 -12.39 14.28 39.13
C SER A 16 -13.82 13.98 39.59
N GLY A 17 -14.38 12.84 39.19
CA GLY A 17 -15.74 12.39 39.50
C GLY A 17 -15.85 11.40 40.67
N LYS A 18 -14.74 11.11 41.38
CA LYS A 18 -14.75 10.15 42.51
C LYS A 18 -15.57 10.63 43.73
N GLU A 19 -15.98 11.89 43.79
CA GLU A 19 -16.93 12.38 44.81
C GLU A 19 -18.38 12.37 44.27
N ALA A 20 -19.12 11.35 44.68
CA ALA A 20 -20.60 11.24 44.62
C ALA A 20 -21.25 11.20 43.23
N LEU A 21 -21.03 10.12 42.46
CA LEU A 21 -21.84 9.81 41.26
C LEU A 21 -22.97 8.83 41.58
N ALA A 22 -23.95 9.34 42.32
CA ALA A 22 -25.28 8.75 42.38
C ALA A 22 -26.19 9.48 41.37
N GLN A 23 -26.50 8.81 40.25
CA GLN A 23 -27.61 9.14 39.33
C GLN A 23 -27.70 10.59 38.77
N ASP A 24 -26.59 11.31 38.60
CA ASP A 24 -26.65 12.63 37.95
C ASP A 24 -26.49 12.53 36.42
N SER A 25 -27.57 12.77 35.68
CA SER A 25 -27.61 12.74 34.21
C SER A 25 -26.59 13.69 33.56
N ALA A 26 -26.20 14.77 34.25
CA ALA A 26 -25.20 15.72 33.76
C ALA A 26 -23.78 15.15 33.77
N ALA A 27 -23.47 14.24 34.71
CA ALA A 27 -22.15 13.64 34.82
C ALA A 27 -21.90 12.57 33.76
N PHE A 28 -22.89 11.72 33.48
CA PHE A 28 -22.81 10.75 32.39
C PHE A 28 -22.70 11.41 31.02
N GLY A 29 -23.28 12.60 30.82
CA GLY A 29 -23.12 13.36 29.58
C GLY A 29 -21.67 13.77 29.28
N LYS A 30 -20.86 14.10 30.30
CA LYS A 30 -19.43 14.40 30.13
C LYS A 30 -18.59 13.15 29.89
N ILE A 31 -18.95 12.04 30.53
CA ILE A 31 -18.31 10.75 30.31
C ILE A 31 -18.56 10.31 28.86
N ASP A 32 -19.79 10.40 28.37
CA ASP A 32 -20.18 10.03 27.01
C ASP A 32 -19.42 10.82 25.95
N SER A 33 -19.33 12.15 26.08
CA SER A 33 -18.61 12.96 25.09
C SER A 33 -17.12 12.61 25.02
N THR A 34 -16.53 12.28 26.18
CA THR A 34 -15.13 11.88 26.29
C THR A 34 -14.90 10.48 25.73
N LEU A 35 -15.77 9.52 26.08
CA LEU A 35 -15.72 8.16 25.54
C LEU A 35 -15.88 8.14 24.02
N ASN A 36 -16.77 8.96 23.45
CA ASN A 36 -16.95 9.02 22.00
C ASN A 36 -15.65 9.45 21.28
N LEU A 37 -14.95 10.46 21.81
CA LEU A 37 -13.65 10.90 21.24
C LEU A 37 -12.59 9.81 21.35
N TYR A 38 -12.59 9.09 22.48
CA TYR A 38 -11.66 8.01 22.73
C TYR A 38 -11.91 6.81 21.82
N LEU A 39 -13.15 6.34 21.73
CA LEU A 39 -13.55 5.19 20.92
C LEU A 39 -13.33 5.46 19.42
N ALA A 40 -13.60 6.68 18.95
CA ALA A 40 -13.28 7.08 17.58
C ALA A 40 -11.78 7.02 17.27
N ALA A 41 -10.91 7.27 18.25
CA ALA A 41 -9.47 7.10 18.09
C ALA A 41 -9.04 5.62 18.12
N LEU A 42 -9.81 4.78 18.83
CA LEU A 42 -9.52 3.37 19.05
C LEU A 42 -9.97 2.47 17.88
N ASP A 43 -10.98 2.89 17.10
CA ASP A 43 -11.53 2.13 15.96
C ASP A 43 -10.47 1.71 14.93
N GLY A 44 -9.37 2.47 14.80
CA GLY A 44 -8.27 2.17 13.87
C GLY A 44 -7.12 1.35 14.45
N GLU A 45 -7.15 1.03 15.75
CA GLU A 45 -6.08 0.31 16.44
C GLU A 45 -6.25 -1.23 16.31
N PRO A 46 -5.17 -2.03 16.41
CA PRO A 46 -5.26 -3.48 16.40
C PRO A 46 -6.10 -4.04 17.56
N PRO A 47 -6.81 -5.18 17.39
CA PRO A 47 -7.69 -5.74 18.41
C PRO A 47 -7.05 -5.94 19.79
N GLU A 48 -5.76 -6.28 19.84
CA GLU A 48 -5.00 -6.45 21.08
C GLU A 48 -4.86 -5.13 21.83
N ILE A 49 -4.58 -4.05 21.10
CA ILE A 49 -4.51 -2.68 21.65
C ILE A 49 -5.90 -2.24 22.08
N GLN A 50 -6.94 -2.52 21.29
CA GLN A 50 -8.32 -2.22 21.67
C GLN A 50 -8.70 -2.87 23.01
N LYS A 51 -8.41 -4.17 23.19
CA LYS A 51 -8.66 -4.92 24.43
C LYS A 51 -7.95 -4.31 25.63
N GLU A 52 -6.63 -4.11 25.55
CA GLU A 52 -5.83 -3.55 26.64
C GLU A 52 -6.38 -2.19 27.11
N ASN A 53 -6.73 -1.33 26.14
CA ASN A 53 -7.23 0.01 26.39
C ASN A 53 -8.64 0.05 26.97
N ILE A 54 -9.50 -0.89 26.57
CA ILE A 54 -10.86 -1.01 27.10
C ILE A 54 -10.83 -1.60 28.50
N ASP A 55 -10.04 -2.65 28.72
CA ASP A 55 -9.87 -3.27 30.03
C ASP A 55 -9.37 -2.25 31.04
N PHE A 56 -8.33 -1.49 30.68
CA PHE A 56 -7.82 -0.42 31.53
C PHE A 56 -8.91 0.57 31.98
N ILE A 57 -9.72 1.08 31.06
CA ILE A 57 -10.75 2.08 31.40
C ILE A 57 -11.86 1.49 32.28
N ILE A 58 -12.25 0.24 32.04
CA ILE A 58 -13.28 -0.44 32.84
C ILE A 58 -12.72 -0.75 34.24
N ASP A 59 -11.50 -1.26 34.34
CA ASP A 59 -10.88 -1.68 35.60
C ASP A 59 -10.59 -0.49 36.53
N GLU A 60 -10.26 0.68 35.97
CA GLU A 60 -10.10 1.93 36.73
C GLU A 60 -11.40 2.39 37.43
N CYS A 61 -12.57 1.88 37.02
CA CYS A 61 -13.86 2.20 37.65
C CYS A 61 -14.16 1.39 38.93
N GLU A 62 -13.20 0.57 39.40
CA GLU A 62 -13.23 -0.21 40.66
C GLU A 62 -14.46 -1.13 40.81
N GLY A 63 -14.59 -2.15 39.94
CA GLY A 63 -15.63 -3.20 40.02
C GLY A 63 -17.00 -2.78 39.49
N ASP A 64 -18.08 -3.44 39.93
CA ASP A 64 -19.45 -3.27 39.40
C ASP A 64 -20.16 -1.99 39.94
N THR A 65 -19.57 -0.83 39.68
CA THR A 65 -20.12 0.49 40.03
C THR A 65 -21.09 1.01 38.95
N ALA A 66 -21.94 1.99 39.29
CA ALA A 66 -22.83 2.61 38.29
C ALA A 66 -22.05 3.24 37.12
N THR A 67 -20.88 3.80 37.41
CA THR A 67 -19.95 4.33 36.41
C THR A 67 -19.35 3.22 35.54
N ALA A 68 -18.84 2.13 36.15
CA ALA A 68 -18.29 1.01 35.41
C ALA A 68 -19.32 0.37 34.45
N ARG A 69 -20.56 0.15 34.93
CA ARG A 69 -21.67 -0.33 34.09
C ARG A 69 -21.94 0.62 32.93
N HIS A 70 -22.06 1.92 33.22
CA HIS A 70 -22.32 2.93 32.19
C HIS A 70 -21.24 2.94 31.10
N VAL A 71 -19.98 2.93 31.52
CA VAL A 71 -18.82 2.90 30.61
C VAL A 71 -18.79 1.61 29.79
N ALA A 72 -18.85 0.44 30.43
CA ALA A 72 -18.80 -0.86 29.74
C ALA A 72 -19.96 -1.02 28.74
N LEU A 73 -21.18 -0.63 29.12
CA LEU A 73 -22.35 -0.66 28.24
C LEU A 73 -22.19 0.29 27.05
N LYS A 74 -21.64 1.49 27.28
CA LYS A 74 -21.39 2.47 26.21
C LYS A 74 -20.38 1.95 25.19
N ILE A 75 -19.28 1.35 25.67
CA ILE A 75 -18.24 0.74 24.84
C ILE A 75 -18.84 -0.43 24.05
N TYR A 76 -19.61 -1.31 24.71
CA TYR A 76 -20.29 -2.42 24.05
C TYR A 76 -21.23 -1.96 22.94
N ASP A 77 -22.08 -0.96 23.20
CA ASP A 77 -23.02 -0.44 22.21
C ASP A 77 -22.30 0.21 21.01
N HIS A 78 -21.17 0.89 21.25
CA HIS A 78 -20.31 1.43 20.19
C HIS A 78 -19.83 0.33 19.25
N PHE A 79 -19.16 -0.70 19.77
CA PHE A 79 -18.63 -1.78 18.94
C PHE A 79 -19.71 -2.63 18.28
N LYS A 80 -20.82 -2.89 18.97
CA LYS A 80 -21.94 -3.68 18.43
C LYS A 80 -22.63 -2.99 17.25
N SER A 81 -22.69 -1.66 17.26
CA SER A 81 -23.35 -0.86 16.22
C SER A 81 -22.38 -0.22 15.22
N SER A 82 -21.07 -0.43 15.39
CA SER A 82 -20.04 0.16 14.55
C SER A 82 -20.14 -0.35 13.11
N PRO A 83 -20.05 0.53 12.10
CA PRO A 83 -19.94 0.13 10.70
C PRO A 83 -18.52 -0.33 10.34
N VAL A 84 -17.56 -0.21 11.26
CA VAL A 84 -16.16 -0.61 11.03
C VAL A 84 -16.05 -2.13 10.99
N MET A 85 -15.53 -2.65 9.89
CA MET A 85 -15.32 -4.09 9.68
C MET A 85 -14.46 -4.69 10.81
N GLY A 86 -15.01 -5.67 11.53
CA GLY A 86 -14.33 -6.41 12.61
C GLY A 86 -14.61 -5.88 14.02
N ALA A 87 -15.29 -4.74 14.16
CA ALA A 87 -15.64 -4.14 15.45
C ALA A 87 -16.46 -5.08 16.36
N GLU A 88 -17.25 -5.98 15.78
CA GLU A 88 -18.06 -6.96 16.52
C GLU A 88 -17.22 -7.87 17.43
N ALA A 89 -15.94 -8.10 17.11
CA ALA A 89 -15.03 -8.89 17.92
C ALA A 89 -14.88 -8.30 19.33
N MET A 90 -14.92 -6.96 19.46
CA MET A 90 -14.84 -6.29 20.75
C MET A 90 -16.15 -6.36 21.54
N ALA A 91 -17.30 -6.31 20.86
CA ALA A 91 -18.59 -6.52 21.51
C ALA A 91 -18.72 -7.97 22.04
N ILE A 92 -18.23 -8.95 21.29
CA ILE A 92 -18.12 -10.35 21.72
C ILE A 92 -17.20 -10.47 22.91
N TYR A 93 -16.00 -9.87 22.83
CA TYR A 93 -15.03 -9.88 23.92
C TYR A 93 -15.64 -9.39 25.24
N LEU A 94 -16.28 -8.21 25.23
CA LEU A 94 -16.94 -7.66 26.42
C LEU A 94 -18.07 -8.55 26.94
N THR A 95 -18.82 -9.17 26.03
CA THR A 95 -19.86 -10.15 26.40
C THR A 95 -19.25 -11.31 27.16
N ASP A 96 -18.21 -11.94 26.60
CA ASP A 96 -17.57 -13.12 27.17
C ASP A 96 -16.84 -12.83 28.49
N THR A 97 -16.13 -11.70 28.58
CA THR A 97 -15.21 -11.43 29.71
C THR A 97 -15.82 -10.61 30.84
N ARG A 98 -16.69 -9.64 30.52
CA ARG A 98 -17.24 -8.70 31.51
C ARG A 98 -18.69 -8.99 31.86
N PHE A 99 -19.53 -9.33 30.88
CA PHE A 99 -20.97 -9.47 31.11
C PHE A 99 -21.39 -10.89 31.50
N SER A 100 -20.98 -11.92 30.76
CA SER A 100 -21.35 -13.32 31.04
C SER A 100 -20.64 -13.90 32.26
N THR A 101 -19.49 -13.33 32.67
CA THR A 101 -18.82 -13.67 33.95
C THR A 101 -19.55 -13.09 35.17
N GLY A 102 -20.46 -12.12 34.94
CA GLY A 102 -21.11 -11.35 36.00
C GLY A 102 -20.23 -10.28 36.64
N GLU A 103 -19.05 -9.99 36.06
CA GLU A 103 -18.17 -8.92 36.54
C GLU A 103 -18.84 -7.55 36.46
N ILE A 104 -19.52 -7.27 35.34
CA ILE A 104 -20.33 -6.07 35.12
C ILE A 104 -21.75 -6.49 34.77
N LYS A 105 -22.74 -5.95 35.48
CA LYS A 105 -24.15 -6.26 35.18
C LYS A 105 -24.66 -5.49 33.97
N MET A 106 -25.29 -6.21 33.05
CA MET A 106 -26.15 -5.65 32.01
C MET A 106 -27.38 -4.93 32.59
N ARG A 107 -28.08 -4.16 31.75
CA ARG A 107 -29.29 -3.42 32.16
C ARG A 107 -30.44 -4.34 32.58
N SER A 108 -30.50 -5.55 32.01
CA SER A 108 -31.46 -6.59 32.35
C SER A 108 -30.97 -7.98 31.90
N ASP A 109 -31.56 -9.05 32.43
CA ASP A 109 -31.29 -10.42 31.98
C ASP A 109 -31.63 -10.62 30.49
N THR A 110 -32.64 -9.90 29.99
CA THR A 110 -33.01 -9.91 28.56
C THR A 110 -31.89 -9.32 27.68
N GLU A 111 -31.26 -8.22 28.13
CA GLU A 111 -30.14 -7.63 27.40
C GLU A 111 -28.89 -8.51 27.44
N LEU A 112 -28.63 -9.18 28.57
CA LEU A 112 -27.56 -10.17 28.67
C LEU A 112 -27.78 -11.32 27.69
N ALA A 113 -28.99 -11.92 27.70
CA ALA A 113 -29.33 -12.99 26.76
C ALA A 113 -29.20 -12.54 25.29
N GLY A 114 -29.58 -11.29 24.99
CA GLY A 114 -29.40 -10.70 23.65
C GLY A 114 -27.92 -10.54 23.25
N ALA A 115 -27.05 -10.16 24.19
CA ALA A 115 -25.62 -10.08 23.95
C ALA A 115 -24.98 -11.46 23.78
N GLU A 116 -25.35 -12.43 24.61
CA GLU A 116 -24.89 -13.82 24.50
C GLU A 116 -25.32 -14.46 23.17
N LEU A 117 -26.56 -14.20 22.74
CA LEU A 117 -27.04 -14.65 21.44
C LEU A 117 -26.27 -13.99 20.29
N PHE A 118 -26.06 -12.68 20.37
CA PHE A 118 -25.23 -11.96 19.40
C PHE A 118 -23.82 -12.56 19.34
N ALA A 119 -23.20 -12.83 20.49
CA ALA A 119 -21.87 -13.40 20.55
C ALA A 119 -21.82 -14.82 19.97
N ALA A 120 -22.78 -15.67 20.34
CA ALA A 120 -22.87 -17.05 19.85
C ALA A 120 -22.99 -17.14 18.32
N PHE A 121 -23.70 -16.20 17.69
CA PHE A 121 -23.95 -16.18 16.25
C PHE A 121 -22.81 -15.53 15.43
N ASN A 122 -21.96 -14.70 16.05
CA ASN A 122 -20.90 -14.01 15.32
C ASN A 122 -19.50 -14.61 15.56
N ARG A 123 -19.28 -15.28 16.69
CA ARG A 123 -17.93 -15.74 17.08
C ARG A 123 -17.26 -16.75 16.16
N ASN A 124 -18.03 -17.50 15.38
CA ASN A 124 -17.47 -18.57 14.53
C ASN A 124 -16.89 -18.04 13.21
N SER A 125 -17.18 -16.79 12.86
CA SER A 125 -16.89 -16.21 11.54
C SER A 125 -16.22 -14.85 11.64
N LEU A 126 -15.39 -14.63 12.66
CA LEU A 126 -14.61 -13.39 12.80
C LEU A 126 -13.47 -13.33 11.78
N ILE A 127 -13.00 -12.12 11.50
CA ILE A 127 -11.85 -11.88 10.63
C ILE A 127 -10.63 -12.60 11.20
N GLY A 128 -9.86 -13.24 10.31
CA GLY A 128 -8.70 -14.06 10.66
C GLY A 128 -9.03 -15.51 11.04
N MET A 129 -10.31 -15.87 11.21
CA MET A 129 -10.72 -17.26 11.43
C MET A 129 -10.87 -18.03 10.12
N LYS A 130 -10.74 -19.36 10.17
CA LYS A 130 -11.20 -20.21 9.07
C LYS A 130 -12.72 -20.12 8.97
N ALA A 131 -13.23 -19.97 7.75
CA ALA A 131 -14.68 -19.92 7.55
C ALA A 131 -15.31 -21.26 8.01
N PRO A 132 -16.41 -21.23 8.80
CA PRO A 132 -17.04 -22.43 9.31
C PRO A 132 -17.52 -23.40 8.23
N GLN A 133 -17.49 -24.69 8.53
CA GLN A 133 -17.97 -25.69 7.59
C GLN A 133 -19.47 -25.54 7.34
N ALA A 134 -19.88 -25.36 6.09
CA ALA A 134 -21.28 -25.26 5.69
C ALA A 134 -21.48 -25.88 4.29
N ALA A 135 -22.56 -26.65 4.12
CA ALA A 135 -22.89 -27.31 2.87
C ALA A 135 -24.16 -26.71 2.26
N PHE A 136 -24.09 -26.28 1.01
CA PHE A 136 -25.22 -25.72 0.28
C PHE A 136 -25.51 -26.50 -1.00
N THR A 137 -26.74 -26.44 -1.45
CA THR A 137 -27.18 -27.12 -2.68
C THR A 137 -27.17 -26.13 -3.84
N THR A 138 -26.64 -26.52 -5.01
CA THR A 138 -26.69 -25.70 -6.23
C THR A 138 -28.05 -25.86 -6.93
N ALA A 139 -28.40 -24.94 -7.83
CA ALA A 139 -29.60 -25.06 -8.68
C ALA A 139 -29.62 -26.37 -9.53
N GLY A 140 -28.45 -26.97 -9.78
CA GLY A 140 -28.32 -28.25 -10.50
C GLY A 140 -28.29 -29.50 -9.61
N ASN A 141 -28.70 -29.40 -8.33
CA ASN A 141 -28.58 -30.46 -7.31
C ASN A 141 -27.13 -30.91 -6.99
N GLY A 142 -26.14 -30.06 -7.25
CA GLY A 142 -24.78 -30.23 -6.76
C GLY A 142 -24.64 -29.77 -5.31
N THR A 143 -23.49 -30.03 -4.69
CA THR A 143 -23.16 -29.56 -3.33
C THR A 143 -21.93 -28.67 -3.37
N VAL A 144 -21.96 -27.56 -2.64
CA VAL A 144 -20.81 -26.69 -2.37
C VAL A 144 -20.51 -26.69 -0.88
N LEU A 145 -19.25 -26.89 -0.52
CA LEU A 145 -18.72 -26.96 0.83
C LEU A 145 -17.82 -25.76 1.10
N ILE A 146 -18.22 -24.91 2.04
CA ILE A 146 -17.34 -23.87 2.59
C ILE A 146 -16.60 -24.47 3.78
N PRO A 147 -15.28 -24.22 3.98
CA PRO A 147 -14.35 -23.52 3.09
C PRO A 147 -13.65 -24.42 2.07
N GLU A 148 -13.95 -25.72 2.00
CA GLU A 148 -13.25 -26.68 1.14
C GLU A 148 -13.17 -26.23 -0.32
N ASP A 149 -14.30 -25.82 -0.89
CA ASP A 149 -14.36 -25.35 -2.27
C ASP A 149 -13.71 -23.98 -2.43
N CYS A 150 -13.59 -23.17 -1.37
CA CYS A 150 -12.88 -21.88 -1.42
C CYS A 150 -11.36 -22.02 -1.54
N LYS A 151 -10.79 -23.21 -1.34
CA LYS A 151 -9.33 -23.40 -1.32
C LYS A 151 -8.72 -23.15 -2.71
N GLY A 152 -7.63 -22.38 -2.75
CA GLY A 152 -6.88 -22.03 -3.96
C GLY A 152 -7.36 -20.77 -4.67
N THR A 153 -8.58 -20.28 -4.38
CA THR A 153 -9.19 -19.15 -5.08
C THR A 153 -9.78 -18.15 -4.09
N LEU A 154 -9.62 -16.85 -4.36
CA LEU A 154 -10.27 -15.81 -3.55
C LEU A 154 -11.79 -15.96 -3.69
N SER A 155 -12.52 -16.07 -2.59
CA SER A 155 -13.96 -16.40 -2.61
C SER A 155 -14.79 -15.32 -1.92
N ILE A 156 -15.84 -14.85 -2.59
CA ILE A 156 -16.86 -13.94 -2.07
C ILE A 156 -18.05 -14.81 -1.67
N LEU A 157 -18.43 -14.79 -0.40
CA LEU A 157 -19.61 -15.50 0.10
C LEU A 157 -20.70 -14.47 0.39
N TYR A 158 -21.79 -14.51 -0.36
CA TYR A 158 -22.84 -13.50 -0.36
C TYR A 158 -24.20 -14.11 -0.01
N PHE A 159 -24.73 -13.78 1.17
CA PHE A 159 -26.07 -14.19 1.61
C PHE A 159 -27.09 -13.12 1.27
N TYR A 160 -28.16 -13.51 0.59
CA TYR A 160 -29.20 -12.60 0.14
C TYR A 160 -30.59 -13.24 0.17
N ASP A 161 -31.62 -12.38 0.13
CA ASP A 161 -33.02 -12.78 0.01
C ASP A 161 -33.67 -12.04 -1.17
N THR A 162 -34.49 -12.74 -1.95
CA THR A 162 -35.18 -12.20 -3.14
C THR A 162 -36.23 -11.15 -2.79
N GLY A 163 -36.79 -11.20 -1.58
CA GLY A 163 -37.73 -10.22 -1.05
C GLY A 163 -37.09 -9.01 -0.38
N CYS A 164 -35.75 -8.94 -0.32
CA CYS A 164 -35.04 -7.86 0.36
C CYS A 164 -34.66 -6.71 -0.61
N PRO A 165 -35.21 -5.49 -0.44
CA PRO A 165 -34.89 -4.36 -1.32
C PRO A 165 -33.42 -3.92 -1.25
N VAL A 166 -32.79 -4.08 -0.08
CA VAL A 166 -31.36 -3.78 0.09
C VAL A 166 -30.51 -4.80 -0.68
N CYS A 167 -30.87 -6.08 -0.62
CA CYS A 167 -30.20 -7.12 -1.43
C CYS A 167 -30.31 -6.83 -2.92
N LEU A 168 -31.47 -6.37 -3.42
CA LEU A 168 -31.64 -6.02 -4.82
C LEU A 168 -30.65 -4.93 -5.27
N MET A 169 -30.52 -3.85 -4.50
CA MET A 169 -29.55 -2.80 -4.79
C MET A 169 -28.11 -3.31 -4.72
N GLU A 170 -27.81 -4.11 -3.71
CA GLU A 170 -26.47 -4.65 -3.48
C GLU A 170 -26.04 -5.64 -4.57
N SER A 171 -26.92 -6.55 -4.97
CA SER A 171 -26.70 -7.48 -6.08
C SER A 171 -26.49 -6.73 -7.40
N PHE A 172 -27.29 -5.70 -7.68
CA PHE A 172 -27.12 -4.87 -8.87
C PHE A 172 -25.75 -4.17 -8.91
N ARG A 173 -25.30 -3.62 -7.77
CA ARG A 173 -23.96 -3.01 -7.65
C ARG A 173 -22.86 -4.04 -7.82
N LEU A 174 -22.97 -5.18 -7.14
CA LEU A 174 -21.99 -6.26 -7.24
C LEU A 174 -21.86 -6.75 -8.69
N LYS A 175 -22.98 -6.91 -9.41
CA LYS A 175 -22.99 -7.25 -10.83
C LYS A 175 -22.26 -6.19 -11.67
N SER A 176 -22.62 -4.92 -11.49
CA SER A 176 -22.00 -3.83 -12.23
C SER A 176 -20.49 -3.71 -11.97
N GLU A 177 -20.05 -3.82 -10.72
CA GLU A 177 -18.63 -3.72 -10.36
C GLU A 177 -17.83 -4.95 -10.81
N ALA A 178 -18.43 -6.14 -10.79
CA ALA A 178 -17.83 -7.34 -11.37
C ALA A 178 -17.56 -7.18 -12.88
N GLU A 179 -18.54 -6.64 -13.63
CA GLU A 179 -18.41 -6.34 -15.06
C GLU A 179 -17.40 -5.21 -15.34
N ASN A 180 -17.26 -4.25 -14.43
CA ASN A 180 -16.34 -3.12 -14.53
C ASN A 180 -14.93 -3.39 -13.95
N GLY A 181 -14.59 -4.66 -13.67
CA GLY A 181 -13.22 -5.05 -13.33
C GLY A 181 -12.81 -4.84 -11.88
N MET A 182 -13.74 -4.89 -10.91
CA MET A 182 -13.45 -4.75 -9.47
C MET A 182 -12.36 -5.70 -8.94
N LEU A 183 -12.10 -6.81 -9.63
CA LEU A 183 -11.13 -7.82 -9.23
C LEU A 183 -9.68 -7.46 -9.58
N GLY A 184 -9.43 -6.38 -10.32
CA GLY A 184 -8.07 -5.88 -10.59
C GLY A 184 -7.13 -6.91 -11.25
N GLY A 185 -7.67 -7.82 -12.08
CA GLY A 185 -6.92 -8.88 -12.75
C GLY A 185 -6.75 -10.18 -11.94
N VAL A 186 -7.30 -10.26 -10.73
CA VAL A 186 -7.31 -11.48 -9.92
C VAL A 186 -8.52 -12.35 -10.26
N ARG A 187 -8.34 -13.67 -10.19
CA ARG A 187 -9.44 -14.63 -10.28
C ARG A 187 -10.13 -14.81 -8.93
N ALA A 188 -11.45 -14.71 -8.92
CA ALA A 188 -12.26 -14.92 -7.74
C ALA A 188 -13.47 -15.84 -8.03
N ARG A 189 -14.08 -16.34 -6.97
CA ARG A 189 -15.36 -17.06 -7.00
C ARG A 189 -16.41 -16.31 -6.20
N LEU A 190 -17.59 -16.12 -6.74
CA LEU A 190 -18.78 -15.70 -6.00
C LEU A 190 -19.65 -16.91 -5.67
N ILE A 191 -19.90 -17.13 -4.39
CA ILE A 191 -20.86 -18.11 -3.88
C ILE A 191 -22.04 -17.32 -3.32
N ALA A 192 -23.12 -17.23 -4.10
CA ALA A 192 -24.31 -16.48 -3.75
C ALA A 192 -25.35 -17.42 -3.11
N VAL A 193 -25.59 -17.26 -1.82
CA VAL A 193 -26.48 -18.09 -0.99
C VAL A 193 -27.83 -17.40 -0.84
N TYR A 194 -28.87 -17.99 -1.44
CA TYR A 194 -30.24 -17.58 -1.18
C TYR A 194 -30.74 -18.13 0.15
N THR A 195 -31.23 -17.24 1.02
CA THR A 195 -31.67 -17.58 2.39
C THR A 195 -33.16 -17.91 2.49
N GLY A 196 -33.94 -17.69 1.43
CA GLY A 196 -35.37 -17.96 1.41
C GLY A 196 -35.72 -19.38 0.93
N GLN A 197 -36.98 -19.59 0.60
CA GLN A 197 -37.53 -20.91 0.24
C GLN A 197 -38.28 -20.94 -1.10
N ASP A 198 -38.39 -19.81 -1.79
CA ASP A 198 -39.10 -19.70 -3.08
C ASP A 198 -38.14 -19.90 -4.25
N GLU A 199 -38.12 -21.12 -4.79
CA GLU A 199 -37.25 -21.53 -5.90
C GLU A 199 -37.49 -20.71 -7.18
N LEU A 200 -38.76 -20.44 -7.52
CA LEU A 200 -39.10 -19.74 -8.76
C LEU A 200 -38.71 -18.26 -8.68
N ALA A 201 -38.90 -17.63 -7.51
CA ALA A 201 -38.42 -16.27 -7.27
C ALA A 201 -36.88 -16.22 -7.31
N TRP A 202 -36.21 -17.26 -6.80
CA TRP A 202 -34.76 -17.36 -6.80
C TRP A 202 -34.17 -17.47 -8.21
N GLU A 203 -34.72 -18.35 -9.06
CA GLU A 203 -34.33 -18.50 -10.47
C GLU A 203 -34.45 -17.17 -11.23
N SER A 204 -35.57 -16.47 -11.05
CA SER A 204 -35.80 -15.17 -11.68
C SER A 204 -34.76 -14.13 -11.22
N TYR A 205 -34.51 -14.07 -9.91
CA TYR A 205 -33.56 -13.12 -9.32
C TYR A 205 -32.13 -13.33 -9.82
N ILE A 206 -31.68 -14.59 -9.94
CA ILE A 206 -30.34 -14.92 -10.46
C ILE A 206 -30.15 -14.31 -11.84
N SER A 207 -31.10 -14.53 -12.76
CA SER A 207 -30.99 -14.11 -14.15
C SER A 207 -30.94 -12.58 -14.32
N GLU A 208 -31.63 -11.85 -13.44
CA GLU A 208 -31.79 -10.41 -13.56
C GLU A 208 -30.67 -9.64 -12.83
N TYR A 209 -30.37 -10.04 -11.58
CA TYR A 209 -29.62 -9.19 -10.65
C TYR A 209 -28.23 -9.69 -10.28
N LEU A 210 -27.91 -10.98 -10.48
CA LEU A 210 -26.58 -11.50 -10.16
C LEU A 210 -25.64 -11.47 -11.37
N PRO A 211 -24.31 -11.38 -11.13
CA PRO A 211 -23.33 -11.46 -12.21
C PRO A 211 -23.32 -12.84 -12.86
N GLU A 212 -22.97 -12.86 -14.14
CA GLU A 212 -22.67 -14.09 -14.86
C GLU A 212 -21.21 -14.51 -14.65
N SER A 213 -20.90 -15.78 -14.93
CA SER A 213 -19.52 -16.25 -14.86
C SER A 213 -18.68 -15.70 -16.02
N THR A 214 -17.46 -15.29 -15.72
CA THR A 214 -16.45 -14.78 -16.67
C THR A 214 -15.11 -15.49 -16.45
N ASP A 215 -14.10 -15.16 -17.26
CA ASP A 215 -12.74 -15.71 -17.11
C ASP A 215 -12.07 -15.32 -15.76
N SER A 216 -12.53 -14.23 -15.14
CA SER A 216 -12.02 -13.71 -13.87
C SER A 216 -12.93 -13.98 -12.67
N LEU A 217 -14.24 -14.20 -12.89
CA LEU A 217 -15.20 -14.44 -11.82
C LEU A 217 -16.02 -15.71 -12.10
N GLU A 218 -15.83 -16.74 -11.28
CA GLU A 218 -16.69 -17.92 -11.28
C GLU A 218 -17.90 -17.67 -10.36
N VAL A 219 -19.14 -17.80 -10.87
CA VAL A 219 -20.35 -17.55 -10.07
C VAL A 219 -21.09 -18.87 -9.82
N THR A 220 -21.34 -19.18 -8.55
CA THR A 220 -22.14 -20.32 -8.13
C THR A 220 -23.29 -19.86 -7.24
N ASN A 221 -24.52 -20.12 -7.68
CA ASN A 221 -25.73 -19.84 -6.92
C ASN A 221 -26.14 -21.09 -6.13
N VAL A 222 -26.34 -20.93 -4.82
CA VAL A 222 -26.69 -22.00 -3.90
C VAL A 222 -27.80 -21.60 -2.93
N TRP A 223 -28.43 -22.58 -2.29
CA TRP A 223 -29.45 -22.39 -1.27
C TRP A 223 -29.48 -23.53 -0.26
N ASP A 224 -30.16 -23.32 0.86
CA ASP A 224 -30.42 -24.34 1.89
C ASP A 224 -31.76 -24.04 2.60
N PRO A 225 -32.90 -24.32 1.94
CA PRO A 225 -34.23 -23.97 2.47
C PRO A 225 -34.57 -24.68 3.79
N GLY A 226 -33.88 -25.80 4.07
CA GLY A 226 -34.01 -26.58 5.30
C GLY A 226 -33.08 -26.14 6.44
N TYR A 227 -32.23 -25.13 6.23
CA TYR A 227 -31.25 -24.64 7.21
C TYR A 227 -30.31 -25.73 7.77
N SER A 228 -30.07 -26.78 6.99
CA SER A 228 -29.23 -27.93 7.37
C SER A 228 -27.75 -27.58 7.52
N SER A 229 -27.31 -26.50 6.86
CA SER A 229 -25.96 -25.94 6.94
C SER A 229 -25.70 -25.12 8.20
N ASP A 230 -26.74 -24.77 8.97
CA ASP A 230 -26.66 -23.92 10.16
C ASP A 230 -26.02 -22.54 9.88
N PHE A 231 -26.10 -22.06 8.63
CA PHE A 231 -25.52 -20.79 8.20
C PHE A 231 -25.95 -19.57 9.06
N PRO A 232 -27.19 -19.48 9.60
CA PRO A 232 -27.56 -18.36 10.46
C PRO A 232 -26.67 -18.27 11.69
N ARG A 233 -26.37 -19.40 12.36
CA ARG A 233 -25.54 -19.44 13.56
C ARG A 233 -24.06 -19.39 13.25
N LEU A 234 -23.61 -20.03 12.17
CA LEU A 234 -22.19 -20.09 11.81
C LEU A 234 -21.67 -18.75 11.25
N TYR A 235 -22.47 -18.10 10.40
CA TYR A 235 -22.10 -16.86 9.70
C TYR A 235 -22.83 -15.62 10.23
N GLY A 236 -23.61 -15.77 11.31
CA GLY A 236 -24.36 -14.66 11.92
C GLY A 236 -25.35 -14.02 10.96
N VAL A 237 -25.97 -14.79 10.08
CA VAL A 237 -26.92 -14.33 9.06
C VAL A 237 -28.31 -14.24 9.68
N LEU A 238 -28.51 -13.22 10.50
CA LEU A 238 -29.81 -12.88 11.11
C LEU A 238 -30.63 -11.90 10.24
N SER A 239 -29.95 -11.24 9.31
CA SER A 239 -30.53 -10.31 8.34
C SER A 239 -29.72 -10.36 7.06
N THR A 240 -30.35 -10.08 5.92
CA THR A 240 -29.69 -9.98 4.61
C THR A 240 -29.68 -8.53 4.11
N PRO A 241 -28.68 -8.13 3.30
CA PRO A 241 -27.55 -8.94 2.82
C PRO A 241 -26.45 -9.16 3.88
N LYS A 242 -25.64 -10.21 3.68
CA LYS A 242 -24.33 -10.35 4.34
C LYS A 242 -23.28 -10.81 3.34
N MET A 243 -22.11 -10.18 3.35
CA MET A 243 -21.02 -10.53 2.45
C MET A 243 -19.71 -10.74 3.21
N PHE A 244 -18.98 -11.76 2.79
CA PHE A 244 -17.66 -12.11 3.30
C PHE A 244 -16.67 -12.22 2.16
N LEU A 245 -15.42 -11.89 2.45
CA LEU A 245 -14.28 -12.19 1.60
C LEU A 245 -13.45 -13.28 2.27
N ILE A 246 -13.26 -14.40 1.60
CA ILE A 246 -12.54 -15.58 2.07
C ILE A 246 -11.29 -15.74 1.22
N GLY A 247 -10.14 -15.82 1.88
CA GLY A 247 -8.83 -16.02 1.28
C GLY A 247 -8.65 -17.42 0.70
N LYS A 248 -7.60 -17.60 -0.10
CA LYS A 248 -7.28 -18.87 -0.79
C LYS A 248 -7.02 -20.05 0.16
N ASP A 249 -6.74 -19.77 1.42
CA ASP A 249 -6.52 -20.77 2.46
C ASP A 249 -7.81 -21.06 3.27
N GLY A 250 -8.94 -20.44 2.93
CA GLY A 250 -10.21 -20.55 3.64
C GLY A 250 -10.36 -19.62 4.84
N THR A 251 -9.44 -18.66 5.02
CA THR A 251 -9.51 -17.66 6.12
C THR A 251 -10.42 -16.50 5.75
N ILE A 252 -11.26 -16.03 6.67
CA ILE A 252 -12.10 -14.83 6.48
C ILE A 252 -11.19 -13.59 6.52
N LEU A 253 -11.09 -12.90 5.39
CA LEU A 253 -10.32 -11.66 5.23
C LEU A 253 -11.19 -10.41 5.47
N GLY A 254 -12.50 -10.52 5.26
CA GLY A 254 -13.46 -9.45 5.50
C GLY A 254 -14.87 -9.99 5.70
N ARG A 255 -15.69 -9.22 6.42
CA ARG A 255 -17.05 -9.58 6.84
C ARG A 255 -17.95 -8.35 6.89
N ASN A 256 -19.26 -8.56 6.71
CA ASN A 256 -20.29 -7.52 6.67
C ASN A 256 -19.95 -6.45 5.61
N LEU A 257 -19.41 -6.90 4.48
CA LEU A 257 -19.00 -6.04 3.38
C LEU A 257 -20.22 -5.59 2.57
N ASP A 258 -20.18 -4.35 2.09
CA ASP A 258 -20.88 -3.95 0.87
C ASP A 258 -19.91 -4.02 -0.33
N THR A 259 -20.42 -3.75 -1.53
CA THR A 259 -19.69 -3.87 -2.80
C THR A 259 -18.50 -2.91 -2.84
N GLU A 260 -18.63 -1.70 -2.29
CA GLU A 260 -17.54 -0.71 -2.27
C GLU A 260 -16.43 -1.10 -1.28
N ALA A 261 -16.81 -1.58 -0.09
CA ALA A 261 -15.89 -2.12 0.88
C ALA A 261 -15.18 -3.36 0.35
N LEU A 262 -15.91 -4.25 -0.34
CA LEU A 262 -15.36 -5.43 -1.00
C LEU A 262 -14.32 -5.03 -2.06
N LYS A 263 -14.67 -4.11 -2.97
CA LYS A 263 -13.75 -3.60 -4.00
C LYS A 263 -12.50 -2.98 -3.39
N THR A 264 -12.67 -2.15 -2.37
CA THR A 264 -11.55 -1.52 -1.65
C THR A 264 -10.66 -2.56 -0.98
N LEU A 265 -11.26 -3.56 -0.33
CA LEU A 265 -10.52 -4.62 0.35
C LEU A 265 -9.76 -5.49 -0.64
N ILE A 266 -10.40 -5.94 -1.72
CA ILE A 266 -9.75 -6.69 -2.80
C ILE A 266 -8.57 -5.87 -3.33
N SER A 267 -8.79 -4.61 -3.72
CA SER A 267 -7.72 -3.73 -4.20
C SER A 267 -6.56 -3.64 -3.21
N ARG A 268 -6.81 -3.55 -1.90
CA ARG A 268 -5.74 -3.50 -0.88
C ARG A 268 -4.97 -4.82 -0.75
N ILE A 269 -5.64 -5.97 -0.74
CA ILE A 269 -4.98 -7.28 -0.55
C ILE A 269 -4.33 -7.79 -1.85
N THR A 270 -4.79 -7.32 -2.99
CA THR A 270 -4.23 -7.63 -4.32
C THR A 270 -3.32 -6.51 -4.82
N SER A 271 -3.16 -5.43 -4.08
CA SER A 271 -2.08 -4.48 -4.33
C SER A 271 -0.90 -4.93 -3.50
N PRO A 272 0.29 -5.05 -4.09
CA PRO A 272 1.48 -5.37 -3.32
C PRO A 272 1.73 -4.29 -2.24
N PRO A 273 2.35 -4.66 -1.10
CA PRO A 273 2.62 -3.73 -0.01
C PRO A 273 3.40 -2.52 -0.54
N GLN A 274 2.79 -1.35 -0.43
CA GLN A 274 3.35 -0.09 -0.94
C GLN A 274 4.45 0.38 0.01
N ILE A 275 5.70 -0.01 -0.26
CA ILE A 275 6.83 0.68 0.36
C ILE A 275 6.78 2.12 -0.15
N THR A 276 6.70 3.08 0.76
CA THR A 276 6.69 4.49 0.37
C THR A 276 8.05 4.90 -0.20
N PRO A 277 8.14 5.91 -1.09
CA PRO A 277 9.42 6.38 -1.60
C PRO A 277 10.43 6.74 -0.51
N GLY A 278 9.95 7.27 0.63
CA GLY A 278 10.79 7.60 1.77
C GLY A 278 11.37 6.37 2.50
N GLU A 279 10.56 5.32 2.66
CA GLU A 279 11.00 4.06 3.27
C GLU A 279 12.00 3.32 2.37
N MET A 280 11.75 3.27 1.06
CA MET A 280 12.68 2.69 0.10
C MET A 280 14.02 3.43 0.12
N ARG A 281 13.97 4.77 0.12
CA ARG A 281 15.17 5.60 0.19
C ARG A 281 16.01 5.31 1.42
N LEU A 282 15.36 5.26 2.60
CA LEU A 282 16.02 4.95 3.87
C LEU A 282 16.61 3.54 3.85
N LEU A 283 15.87 2.55 3.33
CA LEU A 283 16.32 1.17 3.21
C LEU A 283 17.59 1.07 2.36
N VAL A 284 17.60 1.70 1.18
CA VAL A 284 18.77 1.73 0.28
C VAL A 284 19.96 2.41 0.95
N ASP A 285 19.76 3.53 1.64
CA ASP A 285 20.83 4.26 2.31
C ASP A 285 21.46 3.45 3.46
N VAL A 286 20.63 2.82 4.29
CA VAL A 286 21.09 1.94 5.37
C VAL A 286 21.82 0.72 4.81
N ALA A 287 21.26 0.09 3.77
CA ALA A 287 21.86 -1.09 3.17
C ALA A 287 23.21 -0.77 2.53
N LEU A 288 23.32 0.30 1.73
CA LEU A 288 24.58 0.75 1.13
C LEU A 288 25.65 1.12 2.16
N GLY A 289 25.24 1.62 3.34
CA GLY A 289 26.16 1.88 4.45
C GLY A 289 27.01 0.67 4.85
N THR A 290 26.56 -0.55 4.54
CA THR A 290 27.29 -1.79 4.81
C THR A 290 28.28 -2.20 3.70
N TYR A 291 28.17 -1.63 2.50
CA TYR A 291 29.01 -1.96 1.33
C TYR A 291 30.25 -1.05 1.17
N GLY A 292 30.38 -0.02 2.01
CA GLY A 292 31.54 0.88 1.99
C GLY A 292 31.40 2.00 0.96
N LYS A 293 32.27 2.06 -0.06
CA LYS A 293 32.27 3.15 -1.05
C LYS A 293 31.00 3.08 -1.90
N LYS A 294 30.35 4.22 -2.11
CA LYS A 294 29.21 4.34 -3.01
C LYS A 294 29.68 4.38 -4.47
N ASP A 295 29.84 3.21 -5.07
CA ASP A 295 30.19 3.04 -6.48
C ASP A 295 29.24 2.06 -7.20
N CYS A 296 29.31 2.04 -8.52
CA CYS A 296 28.43 1.23 -9.38
C CYS A 296 28.50 -0.27 -9.02
N LYS A 297 29.68 -0.80 -8.68
CA LYS A 297 29.86 -2.19 -8.27
C LYS A 297 29.05 -2.51 -7.01
N ASN A 298 29.15 -1.67 -5.99
CA ASN A 298 28.46 -1.88 -4.72
C ASN A 298 26.95 -1.67 -4.82
N VAL A 299 26.49 -0.73 -5.65
CA VAL A 299 25.04 -0.57 -5.90
C VAL A 299 24.47 -1.78 -6.66
N MET A 300 25.18 -2.33 -7.66
CA MET A 300 24.75 -3.57 -8.33
C MET A 300 24.70 -4.76 -7.37
N ALA A 301 25.72 -4.91 -6.50
CA ALA A 301 25.72 -5.97 -5.48
C ALA A 301 24.55 -5.85 -4.48
N LEU A 302 24.16 -4.61 -4.13
CA LEU A 302 22.96 -4.39 -3.33
C LEU A 302 21.70 -4.82 -4.06
N VAL A 303 21.58 -4.46 -5.35
CA VAL A 303 20.44 -4.88 -6.18
C VAL A 303 20.34 -6.41 -6.21
N ASP A 304 21.45 -7.11 -6.43
CA ASP A 304 21.47 -8.58 -6.41
C ASP A 304 21.08 -9.15 -5.05
N THR A 305 21.56 -8.55 -3.96
CA THR A 305 21.19 -8.98 -2.61
C THR A 305 19.69 -8.87 -2.37
N PHE A 306 19.06 -7.75 -2.77
CA PHE A 306 17.62 -7.62 -2.66
C PHE A 306 16.88 -8.63 -3.55
N ARG A 307 17.35 -8.85 -4.78
CA ARG A 307 16.76 -9.84 -5.69
C ARG A 307 16.83 -11.26 -5.11
N GLU A 308 17.96 -11.64 -4.53
CA GLU A 308 18.18 -12.95 -3.91
C GLU A 308 17.33 -13.11 -2.64
N GLN A 309 17.29 -12.10 -1.76
CA GLN A 309 16.52 -12.14 -0.51
C GLN A 309 15.01 -12.24 -0.73
N LEU A 310 14.51 -11.69 -1.83
CA LEU A 310 13.09 -11.80 -2.18
C LEU A 310 12.69 -13.21 -2.62
N GLY A 311 13.64 -14.08 -3.00
CA GLY A 311 13.41 -15.52 -3.24
C GLY A 311 12.13 -15.85 -4.01
N ASP A 312 11.30 -16.74 -3.43
CA ASP A 312 9.99 -17.19 -3.93
C ASP A 312 8.81 -16.30 -3.48
N ALA A 313 9.05 -15.04 -3.06
CA ALA A 313 7.97 -14.11 -2.73
C ALA A 313 6.93 -14.08 -3.87
N SER A 314 5.66 -13.87 -3.53
CA SER A 314 4.61 -13.88 -4.55
C SER A 314 4.99 -12.92 -5.68
N GLY A 315 4.78 -13.34 -6.94
CA GLY A 315 5.33 -12.59 -8.10
C GLY A 315 4.96 -11.10 -8.13
N MET A 316 3.87 -10.74 -7.46
CA MET A 316 3.38 -9.37 -7.29
C MET A 316 4.12 -8.56 -6.23
N GLU A 317 4.40 -9.13 -5.04
CA GLU A 317 5.17 -8.46 -3.98
C GLU A 317 6.60 -8.22 -4.42
N ARG A 318 7.21 -9.21 -5.07
CA ARG A 318 8.55 -9.10 -5.64
C ARG A 318 8.62 -8.01 -6.70
N ALA A 319 7.65 -7.98 -7.64
CA ALA A 319 7.62 -6.98 -8.70
C ALA A 319 7.51 -5.55 -8.12
N ALA A 320 6.64 -5.34 -7.12
CA ALA A 320 6.47 -4.02 -6.54
C ALA A 320 7.66 -3.52 -5.73
N PHE A 321 8.30 -4.40 -4.95
CA PHE A 321 9.52 -4.02 -4.24
C PHE A 321 10.60 -3.59 -5.23
N LEU A 322 10.82 -4.39 -6.27
CA LEU A 322 11.85 -4.14 -7.28
C LEU A 322 11.51 -2.94 -8.16
N GLU A 323 10.22 -2.68 -8.43
CA GLU A 323 9.75 -1.46 -9.09
C GLU A 323 10.07 -0.21 -8.25
N ALA A 324 9.76 -0.25 -6.95
CA ALA A 324 10.06 0.85 -6.03
C ALA A 324 11.58 1.08 -5.93
N LEU A 325 12.37 0.01 -5.85
CA LEU A 325 13.84 0.09 -5.87
C LEU A 325 14.36 0.69 -7.19
N TYR A 326 13.82 0.26 -8.34
CA TYR A 326 14.17 0.79 -9.65
C TYR A 326 13.94 2.30 -9.73
N TYR A 327 12.76 2.77 -9.32
CA TYR A 327 12.44 4.19 -9.37
C TYR A 327 13.25 5.02 -8.37
N ASP A 328 13.50 4.52 -7.15
CA ASP A 328 14.38 5.21 -6.19
C ASP A 328 15.81 5.36 -6.76
N LEU A 329 16.39 4.30 -7.31
CA LEU A 329 17.73 4.34 -7.89
C LEU A 329 17.80 5.25 -9.12
N ARG A 330 16.79 5.21 -9.99
CA ARG A 330 16.75 5.97 -11.25
C ARG A 330 16.71 7.49 -11.03
N TYR A 331 15.87 7.93 -10.08
CA TYR A 331 15.63 9.35 -9.83
C TYR A 331 16.64 9.97 -8.86
N ARG A 332 17.63 9.22 -8.40
CA ARG A 332 18.79 9.77 -7.72
C ARG A 332 19.81 10.30 -8.74
N ASP A 333 20.55 11.30 -8.31
CA ASP A 333 21.28 12.18 -9.22
C ASP A 333 22.68 11.70 -9.59
N THR A 334 23.26 10.83 -8.77
CA THR A 334 24.66 10.41 -8.93
C THR A 334 24.77 9.13 -9.76
N TYR A 335 25.82 9.04 -10.58
CA TYR A 335 26.13 7.88 -11.44
C TYR A 335 25.94 6.49 -10.80
N PRO A 336 26.41 6.21 -9.56
CA PRO A 336 26.28 4.86 -8.98
C PRO A 336 24.85 4.33 -8.91
N TYR A 337 23.87 5.19 -8.59
CA TYR A 337 22.47 4.76 -8.50
C TYR A 337 21.86 4.52 -9.87
N LYS A 338 22.14 5.40 -10.84
CA LYS A 338 21.70 5.22 -12.23
C LYS A 338 22.27 3.96 -12.85
N CYS A 339 23.53 3.62 -12.54
CA CYS A 339 24.11 2.32 -12.86
C CYS A 339 23.28 1.16 -12.28
N GLY A 340 22.97 1.20 -10.98
CA GLY A 340 22.13 0.19 -10.33
C GLY A 340 20.72 0.08 -10.94
N ALA A 341 20.09 1.20 -11.25
CA ALA A 341 18.80 1.23 -11.92
C ALA A 341 18.87 0.61 -13.33
N ALA A 342 19.91 0.91 -14.11
CA ALA A 342 20.09 0.37 -15.45
C ALA A 342 20.37 -1.13 -15.40
N TYR A 343 21.15 -1.59 -14.41
CA TYR A 343 21.40 -2.99 -14.13
C TYR A 343 20.09 -3.73 -13.79
N LEU A 344 19.33 -3.24 -12.81
CA LEU A 344 18.03 -3.83 -12.44
C LEU A 344 17.05 -3.85 -13.62
N ALA A 345 16.99 -2.78 -14.40
CA ALA A 345 16.15 -2.71 -15.59
C ALA A 345 16.50 -3.80 -16.61
N LYS A 346 17.79 -3.97 -16.93
CA LYS A 346 18.25 -4.95 -17.92
C LYS A 346 18.07 -6.39 -17.46
N GLU A 347 18.47 -6.68 -16.23
CA GLU A 347 18.49 -8.04 -15.69
C GLU A 347 17.12 -8.56 -15.29
N GLU A 348 16.17 -7.67 -14.97
CA GLU A 348 14.90 -8.06 -14.36
C GLU A 348 13.67 -7.56 -15.13
N ILE A 349 13.60 -6.26 -15.43
CA ILE A 349 12.41 -5.66 -16.03
C ILE A 349 12.32 -6.00 -17.53
N LEU A 350 13.45 -5.90 -18.23
CA LEU A 350 13.54 -6.08 -19.68
C LEU A 350 13.90 -7.52 -20.10
N SER A 351 14.44 -8.33 -19.18
CA SER A 351 14.73 -9.75 -19.41
C SER A 351 13.45 -10.61 -19.53
N GLY A 352 12.31 -10.08 -19.09
CA GLY A 352 11.03 -10.78 -19.07
C GLY A 352 10.83 -11.68 -17.85
N THR A 353 11.70 -11.59 -16.84
CA THR A 353 11.57 -12.32 -15.58
C THR A 353 10.60 -11.56 -14.65
N GLY A 354 9.30 -11.71 -14.86
CA GLY A 354 8.27 -11.17 -13.94
C GLY A 354 7.03 -10.60 -14.64
N GLN A 355 6.01 -10.29 -13.82
CA GLN A 355 4.80 -9.59 -14.27
C GLN A 355 4.96 -8.09 -14.05
N TRP A 356 5.41 -7.38 -15.07
CA TRP A 356 5.65 -5.94 -15.04
C TRP A 356 4.51 -5.20 -15.75
N ASN A 357 4.13 -4.04 -15.22
CA ASN A 357 3.17 -3.18 -15.92
C ASN A 357 3.84 -2.51 -17.14
N SER A 358 3.03 -2.18 -18.15
CA SER A 358 3.53 -1.62 -19.41
C SER A 358 4.24 -0.26 -19.25
N SER A 359 3.88 0.51 -18.21
CA SER A 359 4.51 1.80 -17.92
C SER A 359 5.96 1.62 -17.49
N THR A 360 6.22 0.71 -16.54
CA THR A 360 7.57 0.39 -16.04
C THR A 360 8.45 -0.15 -17.15
N ILE A 361 7.93 -1.04 -18.00
CA ILE A 361 8.68 -1.59 -19.13
C ILE A 361 9.08 -0.48 -20.11
N ASN A 362 8.15 0.42 -20.45
CA ASN A 362 8.43 1.52 -21.37
C ASN A 362 9.43 2.51 -20.78
N ASP A 363 9.27 2.87 -19.50
CA ASP A 363 10.21 3.73 -18.79
C ASP A 363 11.61 3.10 -18.74
N ALA A 364 11.72 1.81 -18.39
CA ALA A 364 12.98 1.07 -18.38
C ALA A 364 13.65 1.02 -19.76
N LYS A 365 12.88 0.83 -20.84
CA LYS A 365 13.42 0.88 -22.22
C LYS A 365 13.98 2.25 -22.58
N VAL A 366 13.25 3.31 -22.27
CA VAL A 366 13.68 4.68 -22.55
C VAL A 366 14.91 5.02 -21.71
N PHE A 367 14.85 4.75 -20.41
CA PHE A 367 15.93 5.03 -19.48
C PHE A 367 17.21 4.27 -19.81
N THR A 368 17.15 2.96 -20.07
CA THR A 368 18.36 2.17 -20.41
C THR A 368 18.98 2.63 -21.72
N ARG A 369 18.16 2.99 -22.71
CA ARG A 369 18.64 3.57 -23.97
C ARG A 369 19.38 4.89 -23.74
N LEU A 370 18.84 5.79 -22.92
CA LEU A 370 19.48 7.06 -22.57
C LEU A 370 20.76 6.83 -21.73
N TYR A 371 20.72 5.90 -20.78
CA TYR A 371 21.86 5.53 -19.95
C TYR A 371 23.03 4.96 -20.78
N ASP A 372 22.74 4.21 -21.84
CA ASP A 372 23.75 3.64 -22.73
C ASP A 372 24.34 4.66 -23.72
N MET A 373 23.74 5.86 -23.85
CA MET A 373 24.34 6.94 -24.63
C MET A 373 25.63 7.43 -23.97
N THR A 374 26.68 7.57 -24.78
CA THR A 374 28.02 7.99 -24.36
C THR A 374 28.52 7.20 -23.13
N PRO A 375 29.01 5.97 -23.33
CA PRO A 375 29.58 5.14 -22.26
C PRO A 375 30.81 5.79 -21.62
N LEU A 376 31.06 5.50 -20.34
CA LEU A 376 32.30 5.93 -19.69
C LEU A 376 33.51 5.27 -20.36
N GLY A 377 34.58 6.04 -20.54
CA GLY A 377 35.82 5.58 -21.17
C GLY A 377 35.82 5.62 -22.70
N GLU A 378 34.71 5.99 -23.33
CA GLU A 378 34.62 6.18 -24.78
C GLU A 378 34.84 7.64 -25.16
N ILE A 379 35.36 7.87 -26.36
CA ILE A 379 35.49 9.21 -26.95
C ILE A 379 34.09 9.68 -27.37
N VAL A 380 33.69 10.85 -26.88
CA VAL A 380 32.35 11.39 -27.16
C VAL A 380 32.27 12.00 -28.56
N PRO A 381 31.10 11.99 -29.23
CA PRO A 381 30.95 12.56 -30.57
C PRO A 381 31.28 14.05 -30.64
N ASP A 382 31.81 14.50 -31.78
CA ASP A 382 32.05 15.93 -32.01
C ASP A 382 30.72 16.66 -32.24
N ILE A 383 30.45 17.67 -31.41
CA ILE A 383 29.18 18.39 -31.39
C ILE A 383 29.41 19.88 -31.71
N PRO A 384 28.53 20.54 -32.48
CA PRO A 384 28.60 21.99 -32.65
C PRO A 384 28.28 22.68 -31.33
N LEU A 385 29.04 23.72 -30.98
CA LEU A 385 28.81 24.51 -29.78
C LEU A 385 28.14 25.83 -30.17
N PRO A 386 26.83 26.04 -29.95
CA PRO A 386 26.11 27.18 -30.50
C PRO A 386 26.61 28.55 -30.01
N ASP A 387 27.03 28.59 -28.74
CA ASP A 387 27.53 29.80 -28.08
C ASP A 387 29.02 30.06 -28.32
N MET A 388 29.71 29.14 -29.02
CA MET A 388 31.14 29.25 -29.34
C MET A 388 31.37 29.12 -30.85
N LYS A 389 32.38 29.79 -31.41
CA LYS A 389 32.80 29.48 -32.79
C LYS A 389 33.56 28.16 -32.78
N GLY A 390 32.92 27.06 -33.18
CA GLY A 390 33.57 25.77 -33.35
C GLY A 390 32.73 24.59 -32.88
N THR A 391 33.42 23.50 -32.59
CA THR A 391 32.83 22.24 -32.11
C THR A 391 33.49 21.83 -30.79
N LEU A 392 32.98 20.80 -30.13
CA LEU A 392 33.57 20.27 -28.91
C LEU A 392 35.05 19.91 -29.10
N TYR A 393 35.41 19.40 -30.28
CA TYR A 393 36.79 19.03 -30.61
C TYR A 393 37.69 20.22 -30.87
N SER A 394 37.14 21.42 -31.12
CA SER A 394 37.95 22.64 -31.20
C SER A 394 38.45 23.14 -29.83
N ILE A 395 38.02 22.52 -28.73
CA ILE A 395 38.47 22.86 -27.39
C ILE A 395 39.80 22.17 -27.08
N ASP A 396 40.84 22.97 -26.97
CA ASP A 396 42.16 22.57 -26.49
C ASP A 396 42.26 22.81 -24.97
N SER A 397 42.03 21.75 -24.19
CA SER A 397 42.04 21.78 -22.73
C SER A 397 42.25 20.38 -22.15
N PRO A 398 43.10 20.21 -21.12
CA PRO A 398 43.33 18.90 -20.48
C PRO A 398 42.06 18.24 -19.95
N LEU A 399 41.13 19.05 -19.45
CA LEU A 399 39.80 18.62 -19.03
C LEU A 399 38.74 19.55 -19.60
N THR A 400 37.59 19.00 -19.97
CA THR A 400 36.43 19.77 -20.43
C THR A 400 35.20 19.38 -19.62
N VAL A 401 34.52 20.34 -19.03
CA VAL A 401 33.22 20.15 -18.36
C VAL A 401 32.12 20.62 -19.27
N ILE A 402 31.20 19.74 -19.63
CA ILE A 402 29.93 20.12 -20.26
C ILE A 402 28.90 20.29 -19.15
N TYR A 403 28.28 21.47 -19.09
CA TYR A 403 27.24 21.81 -18.14
C TYR A 403 25.99 22.25 -18.92
N ALA A 404 25.05 21.32 -19.12
CA ALA A 404 23.78 21.61 -19.76
C ALA A 404 22.74 22.05 -18.73
N TYR A 405 21.99 23.11 -19.02
CA TYR A 405 21.03 23.71 -18.10
C TYR A 405 19.83 24.33 -18.83
N SER A 406 18.77 24.62 -18.09
CA SER A 406 17.61 25.39 -18.56
C SER A 406 17.38 26.57 -17.61
N GLU A 407 16.92 27.71 -18.10
CA GLU A 407 16.52 28.87 -17.29
C GLU A 407 15.31 28.54 -16.40
N SER A 408 14.46 27.60 -16.82
CA SER A 408 13.30 27.13 -16.03
C SER A 408 13.66 26.11 -14.94
N CYS A 409 14.91 25.63 -14.92
CA CYS A 409 15.38 24.59 -14.01
C CYS A 409 15.86 25.19 -12.68
N ARG A 410 15.04 25.08 -11.62
CA ARG A 410 15.38 25.55 -10.27
C ARG A 410 16.70 25.00 -9.75
N ARG A 411 16.96 23.70 -9.94
CA ARG A 411 18.22 23.10 -9.50
C ARG A 411 19.42 23.67 -10.24
N CYS A 412 19.26 23.98 -11.52
CA CYS A 412 20.30 24.63 -12.31
C CYS A 412 20.64 25.99 -11.73
N GLU A 413 19.65 26.76 -11.26
CA GLU A 413 19.86 28.02 -10.53
C GLU A 413 20.64 27.81 -9.21
N GLU A 414 20.34 26.74 -8.48
CA GLU A 414 21.01 26.39 -7.21
C GLU A 414 22.47 25.95 -7.43
N GLU A 415 22.75 25.15 -8.47
CA GLU A 415 24.08 24.60 -8.73
C GLU A 415 25.00 25.52 -9.56
N MET A 416 24.45 26.42 -10.38
CA MET A 416 25.23 27.30 -11.26
C MET A 416 26.29 28.15 -10.52
N PRO A 417 26.01 28.77 -9.36
CA PRO A 417 27.03 29.50 -8.60
C PRO A 417 28.23 28.64 -8.19
N VAL A 418 27.98 27.35 -7.91
CA VAL A 418 29.05 26.39 -7.59
C VAL A 418 29.88 26.10 -8.84
N ALA A 419 29.24 25.79 -9.96
CA ALA A 419 29.93 25.53 -11.23
C ALA A 419 30.82 26.73 -11.64
N ARG A 420 30.31 27.96 -11.54
CA ARG A 420 31.07 29.18 -11.84
C ARG A 420 32.25 29.41 -10.89
N ARG A 421 32.11 29.02 -9.63
CA ARG A 421 33.22 29.06 -8.66
C ARG A 421 34.31 28.06 -9.05
N LEU A 422 33.93 26.85 -9.49
CA LEU A 422 34.88 25.83 -9.96
C LEU A 422 35.59 26.28 -11.25
N GLU A 423 34.85 26.87 -12.20
CA GLU A 423 35.41 27.48 -13.41
C GLU A 423 36.48 28.52 -13.06
N LYS A 424 36.18 29.44 -12.12
CA LYS A 424 37.17 30.45 -11.69
C LYS A 424 38.39 29.83 -10.99
N LYS A 425 38.21 28.74 -10.26
CA LYS A 425 39.27 28.06 -9.49
C LYS A 425 40.20 27.23 -10.38
N TYR A 426 39.66 26.59 -11.41
CA TYR A 426 40.38 25.63 -12.25
C TYR A 426 40.49 26.04 -13.72
N GLY A 427 40.07 27.23 -14.11
CA GLY A 427 39.91 27.67 -15.50
C GLY A 427 41.17 27.62 -16.38
N ASP A 428 42.37 27.60 -15.79
CA ASP A 428 43.62 27.43 -16.53
C ASP A 428 43.89 25.97 -16.95
N ARG A 429 43.22 25.01 -16.30
CA ARG A 429 43.40 23.55 -16.50
C ARG A 429 42.11 22.84 -16.94
N VAL A 430 40.96 23.50 -16.79
CA VAL A 430 39.63 22.94 -17.04
C VAL A 430 38.80 23.95 -17.81
N ARG A 431 38.32 23.55 -18.98
CA ARG A 431 37.40 24.35 -19.78
C ARG A 431 35.96 24.01 -19.43
N PHE A 432 35.17 25.00 -19.01
CA PHE A 432 33.73 24.84 -18.85
C PHE A 432 33.00 25.25 -20.14
N VAL A 433 32.05 24.41 -20.54
CA VAL A 433 31.17 24.60 -21.69
C VAL A 433 29.74 24.59 -21.16
N TYR A 434 29.12 25.75 -21.11
CA TYR A 434 27.73 25.90 -20.69
C TYR A 434 26.82 25.77 -21.90
N ILE A 435 25.83 24.90 -21.81
CA ILE A 435 24.86 24.65 -22.87
C ILE A 435 23.48 25.02 -22.31
N ASP A 436 22.90 26.08 -22.85
CA ASP A 436 21.52 26.47 -22.54
C ASP A 436 20.56 25.64 -23.39
N CYS A 437 19.78 24.76 -22.77
CA CYS A 437 18.81 23.90 -23.42
C CYS A 437 17.53 24.64 -23.83
N ASP A 438 17.27 25.84 -23.30
CA ASP A 438 16.10 26.64 -23.70
C ASP A 438 16.38 27.46 -24.97
N LYS A 439 17.65 27.64 -25.30
CA LYS A 439 18.11 28.31 -26.50
C LYS A 439 18.57 27.24 -27.50
N TYR A 440 18.23 27.42 -28.78
CA TYR A 440 18.65 26.61 -29.93
C TYR A 440 17.92 25.26 -30.19
N ASP A 441 18.06 24.77 -31.43
CA ASP A 441 17.75 23.39 -31.91
C ASP A 441 18.69 22.32 -31.28
N VAL A 442 19.33 22.65 -30.14
CA VAL A 442 20.31 21.83 -29.41
C VAL A 442 19.70 20.57 -28.84
N GLU A 443 18.41 20.61 -28.48
CA GLU A 443 17.65 19.40 -28.14
C GLU A 443 17.82 18.33 -29.23
N ARG A 444 17.75 18.70 -30.51
CA ARG A 444 17.75 17.70 -31.59
C ARG A 444 19.10 17.01 -31.80
N PHE A 445 20.22 17.70 -31.55
CA PHE A 445 21.56 17.13 -31.76
C PHE A 445 22.16 16.57 -30.46
N MET A 446 21.95 17.22 -29.32
CA MET A 446 22.46 16.73 -28.05
C MET A 446 21.69 15.52 -27.52
N LEU A 447 20.36 15.44 -27.72
CA LEU A 447 19.57 14.27 -27.30
C LEU A 447 19.90 13.00 -28.11
N GLU A 448 20.63 13.10 -29.22
CA GLU A 448 21.14 11.93 -29.94
C GLU A 448 22.33 11.27 -29.23
N TYR A 449 23.10 12.03 -28.45
CA TYR A 449 24.39 11.59 -27.90
C TYR A 449 24.48 11.70 -26.37
N TYR A 450 23.74 12.62 -25.76
CA TYR A 450 23.79 12.91 -24.33
C TYR A 450 22.41 12.70 -23.70
N ASP A 451 22.41 12.11 -22.50
CA ASP A 451 21.21 12.04 -21.68
C ASP A 451 20.98 13.41 -21.00
N LEU A 452 20.02 14.17 -21.53
CA LEU A 452 19.57 15.44 -20.98
C LEU A 452 18.19 15.31 -20.30
N SER A 453 17.76 14.10 -19.95
CA SER A 453 16.48 13.88 -19.28
C SER A 453 16.40 14.48 -17.87
N LEU A 454 17.55 14.82 -17.27
CA LEU A 454 17.66 15.54 -16.02
C LEU A 454 18.65 16.70 -16.17
N LEU A 455 18.24 17.88 -15.70
CA LEU A 455 19.06 19.08 -15.68
C LEU A 455 19.32 19.53 -14.22
N PRO A 456 20.52 20.07 -13.89
CA PRO A 456 21.65 20.24 -14.81
C PRO A 456 22.29 18.90 -15.18
N ALA A 457 22.69 18.74 -16.45
CA ALA A 457 23.42 17.56 -16.90
C ALA A 457 24.90 17.92 -16.99
N ILE A 458 25.70 17.31 -16.13
CA ILE A 458 27.12 17.62 -15.98
C ILE A 458 27.97 16.41 -16.41
N TYR A 459 28.88 16.64 -17.34
CA TYR A 459 29.81 15.66 -17.88
C TYR A 459 31.25 16.16 -17.75
N LEU A 460 32.18 15.26 -17.42
CA LEU A 460 33.61 15.53 -17.40
C LEU A 460 34.31 14.71 -18.49
N LEU A 461 35.04 15.41 -19.36
CA LEU A 461 35.79 14.84 -20.47
C LEU A 461 37.30 15.05 -20.26
N GLY A 462 38.09 14.09 -20.75
CA GLY A 462 39.54 14.22 -20.91
C GLY A 462 39.95 15.09 -22.10
N GLU A 463 41.25 15.21 -22.29
CA GLU A 463 41.88 16.01 -23.36
C GLU A 463 41.43 15.56 -24.76
N ASP A 464 41.44 14.24 -24.99
CA ASP A 464 40.99 13.56 -26.21
C ASP A 464 39.46 13.44 -26.33
N LYS A 465 38.72 14.09 -25.41
CA LYS A 465 37.27 14.02 -25.28
C LYS A 465 36.73 12.63 -24.88
N THR A 466 37.57 11.78 -24.27
CA THR A 466 37.10 10.59 -23.56
C THR A 466 36.21 10.98 -22.38
N LEU A 467 35.04 10.35 -22.24
CA LEU A 467 34.13 10.60 -21.13
C LEU A 467 34.65 9.96 -19.84
N TYR A 468 35.07 10.79 -18.87
CA TYR A 468 35.51 10.32 -17.56
C TYR A 468 34.36 10.13 -16.58
N ALA A 469 33.36 11.02 -16.62
CA ALA A 469 32.19 10.92 -15.77
C ALA A 469 30.95 11.60 -16.35
N LYS A 470 29.78 11.06 -16.03
CA LYS A 470 28.45 11.61 -16.35
C LYS A 470 27.51 11.45 -15.17
N TYR A 471 26.37 12.14 -15.19
CA TYR A 471 25.43 12.22 -14.05
C TYR A 471 26.15 12.72 -12.79
N LEU A 472 26.87 13.82 -12.94
CA LEU A 472 27.52 14.51 -11.84
C LEU A 472 26.57 15.58 -11.30
N ASP A 473 26.61 15.79 -10.00
CA ASP A 473 26.30 17.09 -9.42
C ASP A 473 27.59 17.92 -9.25
N THR A 474 27.42 19.17 -8.84
CA THR A 474 28.57 20.07 -8.63
C THR A 474 29.49 19.68 -7.47
N GLU A 475 29.02 18.89 -6.49
CA GLU A 475 29.85 18.37 -5.40
C GLU A 475 30.74 17.21 -5.90
N ASP A 476 30.15 16.27 -6.63
CA ASP A 476 30.85 15.19 -7.31
C ASP A 476 31.92 15.76 -8.25
N LEU A 477 31.59 16.80 -9.02
CA LEU A 477 32.53 17.48 -9.90
C LEU A 477 33.70 18.11 -9.12
N GLU A 478 33.43 18.83 -8.02
CA GLU A 478 34.49 19.44 -7.20
C GLU A 478 35.44 18.38 -6.64
N ASN A 479 34.89 17.26 -6.14
CA ASN A 479 35.66 16.14 -5.60
C ASN A 479 36.51 15.48 -6.68
N LEU A 480 35.95 15.20 -7.86
CA LEU A 480 36.63 14.53 -8.97
C LEU A 480 37.75 15.40 -9.55
N LEU A 481 37.48 16.69 -9.79
CA LEU A 481 38.52 17.64 -10.21
C LEU A 481 39.62 17.74 -9.15
N GLY A 482 39.26 17.78 -7.87
CA GLY A 482 40.22 17.79 -6.77
C GLY A 482 41.11 16.55 -6.71
N GLN A 483 40.62 15.37 -7.13
CA GLN A 483 41.41 14.14 -7.22
C GLN A 483 42.33 14.17 -8.44
N ILE A 484 41.78 14.39 -9.64
CA ILE A 484 42.52 14.34 -10.90
C ILE A 484 43.64 15.41 -10.92
N LEU A 485 43.32 16.63 -10.48
CA LEU A 485 44.26 17.76 -10.58
C LEU A 485 45.34 17.79 -9.48
N ARG A 486 45.25 16.90 -8.48
CA ARG A 486 46.28 16.69 -7.45
C ARG A 486 47.33 15.66 -7.85
N GLU A 487 47.08 14.83 -8.87
CA GLU A 487 48.06 13.87 -9.36
C GLU A 487 49.20 14.59 -10.10
N PRO A 488 50.48 14.37 -9.75
CA PRO A 488 51.62 15.11 -10.29
C PRO A 488 52.01 14.77 -11.74
N SER A 489 51.15 14.05 -12.49
CA SER A 489 51.44 13.53 -13.84
C SER A 489 50.56 14.10 -14.97
N LEU A 490 49.88 15.23 -14.73
CA LEU A 490 49.19 16.04 -15.75
C LEU A 490 49.78 17.44 -15.85
#